data_AF-A0A7V2F5C8-F1
#
_entry.id   AF-A0A7V2F5C8-F1
#
_cell.length_a   1.000
_cell.length_b   1.000
_cell.length_c   1.000
_cell.angle_alpha   90.00
_cell.angle_beta   90.00
_cell.angle_gamma   90.00
#
_symmetry.space_group_name_H-M   'P 1'
#
loop_
_entity.id
_entity.type
_entity.pdbx_description
1 polymer ?
#
loop_
_entity_poly.entity_id
_entity_poly.type
_entity_poly.pdbx_seq_one_letter_code
_entity_poly.pdbx_strand_id
1 'polypeptide(L)'
;MLTRRYALNRISIAIAAVLLLACVIPAAPEACTTIMVGRKASADGSVTTSHTCDSRIDRTWFELVPSRRYRDGTMCGVYSGLRFMKFPGDTAGVRLTVEIPQASRTNGYINTSYPCMNDRQLAVGESTFGGREELRNRSAGFGCEELCRIALERAATCREAIRLIGELTAEFGYSDGGECLTFADPQEAWELEIIGCGRDRVGSVWAARRIPDDHVGVNANAARILEIDLDDTDNFMASENVFDVAIEMGYWDPGSGEPFRFAYAYNPDGRASMAARRREWRVFDLLAPSLELDPNDKDYPFSVKPDTLVTIAQIMDIFRDTYEGTEYDMTKFMYVETEPGKFEKSPYANPFMDYDM
;
A
#
# COMPACT_ATOMS: atom_id res chain seq x y z
N MET A 1 -39.62 -10.40 52.55
CA MET A 1 -39.00 -9.31 51.76
C MET A 1 -37.47 -9.46 51.56
N LEU A 2 -36.84 -10.60 51.89
CA LEU A 2 -35.38 -10.78 51.74
C LEU A 2 -34.93 -11.80 50.67
N THR A 3 -35.84 -12.52 50.03
CA THR A 3 -35.50 -13.58 49.06
C THR A 3 -35.55 -13.16 47.59
N ARG A 4 -36.06 -11.96 47.26
CA ARG A 4 -36.09 -11.43 45.88
C ARG A 4 -34.85 -10.63 45.47
N ARG A 5 -33.99 -10.22 46.42
CA ARG A 5 -32.80 -9.39 46.13
C ARG A 5 -31.56 -10.18 45.70
N TYR A 6 -31.50 -11.49 45.97
CA TYR A 6 -30.36 -12.32 45.58
C TYR A 6 -30.45 -12.89 44.15
N ALA A 7 -31.65 -12.95 43.56
CA ALA A 7 -31.84 -13.43 42.19
C ALA A 7 -31.50 -12.37 41.13
N LEU A 8 -31.79 -11.08 41.38
CA LEU A 8 -31.46 -10.01 40.44
C LEU A 8 -29.96 -9.73 40.32
N ASN A 9 -29.18 -9.91 41.39
CA ASN A 9 -27.73 -9.68 41.34
C ASN A 9 -26.94 -10.77 40.58
N ARG A 10 -27.50 -11.98 40.41
CA ARG A 10 -26.85 -13.02 39.60
C ARG A 10 -27.16 -12.93 38.12
N ILE A 11 -28.31 -12.36 37.74
CA ILE A 11 -28.68 -12.14 36.35
C ILE A 11 -27.95 -10.91 35.77
N SER A 12 -27.75 -9.85 36.56
CA SER A 12 -27.02 -8.65 36.10
C SER A 12 -25.51 -8.88 35.90
N ILE A 13 -24.88 -9.78 36.67
CA ILE A 13 -23.45 -10.11 36.49
C ILE A 13 -23.26 -11.08 35.31
N ALA A 14 -24.22 -11.96 35.04
CA ALA A 14 -24.18 -12.85 33.88
C ALA A 14 -24.38 -12.10 32.55
N ILE A 15 -25.23 -11.06 32.53
CA ILE A 15 -25.43 -10.22 31.32
C ILE A 15 -24.24 -9.27 31.10
N ALA A 16 -23.61 -8.76 32.16
CA ALA A 16 -22.41 -7.92 32.04
C ALA A 16 -21.17 -8.72 31.58
N ALA A 17 -21.08 -10.01 31.91
CA ALA A 17 -19.97 -10.87 31.48
C ALA A 17 -20.11 -11.39 30.04
N VAL A 18 -21.35 -11.50 29.52
CA VAL A 18 -21.60 -11.93 28.12
C VAL A 18 -21.40 -10.78 27.12
N LEU A 19 -21.48 -9.52 27.55
CA LEU A 19 -21.24 -8.34 26.71
C LEU A 19 -19.75 -7.94 26.57
N LEU A 20 -18.85 -8.58 27.32
CA LEU A 20 -17.40 -8.32 27.28
C LEU A 20 -16.58 -9.39 26.56
N LEU A 21 -17.26 -10.38 25.97
CA LEU A 21 -16.69 -11.31 25.00
C LEU A 21 -17.23 -11.01 23.60
N ALA A 22 -17.28 -9.73 23.23
CA ALA A 22 -17.03 -9.42 21.83
C ALA A 22 -15.62 -9.94 21.57
N CYS A 23 -15.51 -11.09 20.91
CA CYS A 23 -14.29 -11.43 20.19
C CYS A 23 -13.96 -10.18 19.39
N VAL A 24 -13.02 -9.38 19.90
CA VAL A 24 -12.23 -8.49 19.08
C VAL A 24 -11.52 -9.48 18.18
N ILE A 25 -12.17 -9.82 17.05
CA ILE A 25 -11.46 -10.38 15.92
C ILE A 25 -10.40 -9.32 15.69
N PRO A 26 -9.12 -9.58 15.98
CA PRO A 26 -8.10 -8.62 15.63
C PRO A 26 -8.31 -8.36 14.14
N ALA A 27 -8.46 -7.10 13.75
CA ALA A 27 -8.42 -6.74 12.35
C ALA A 27 -7.16 -7.42 11.79
N ALA A 28 -7.35 -8.30 10.81
CA ALA A 28 -6.21 -8.95 10.18
C ALA A 28 -5.26 -7.84 9.73
N PRO A 29 -3.95 -7.94 9.99
CA PRO A 29 -3.03 -6.92 9.51
C PRO A 29 -3.18 -6.85 7.99
N GLU A 30 -3.55 -5.67 7.48
CA GLU A 30 -3.44 -5.36 6.05
C GLU A 30 -1.95 -5.42 5.72
N ALA A 31 -1.58 -6.36 4.84
CA ALA A 31 -0.20 -6.76 4.61
C ALA A 31 0.21 -6.62 3.13
N CYS A 32 -0.40 -5.67 2.42
CA CYS A 32 -0.13 -5.44 1.00
C CYS A 32 1.36 -5.29 0.71
N THR A 33 1.83 -5.95 -0.34
CA THR A 33 3.20 -5.85 -0.84
C THR A 33 3.15 -5.43 -2.31
N THR A 34 3.99 -4.45 -2.66
CA THR A 34 4.19 -4.01 -4.06
C THR A 34 5.66 -4.19 -4.43
N ILE A 35 5.89 -4.73 -5.63
CA ILE A 35 7.21 -4.89 -6.24
C ILE A 35 7.22 -4.13 -7.56
N MET A 36 8.27 -3.37 -7.81
CA MET A 36 8.51 -2.65 -9.06
C MET A 36 9.76 -3.18 -9.73
N VAL A 37 9.74 -3.27 -11.06
CA VAL A 37 10.88 -3.72 -11.87
C VAL A 37 11.10 -2.75 -13.02
N GLY A 38 12.30 -2.19 -13.10
CA GLY A 38 12.70 -1.34 -14.21
C GLY A 38 12.90 -2.12 -15.51
N ARG A 39 12.76 -1.44 -16.66
CA ARG A 39 12.81 -2.07 -18.00
C ARG A 39 14.09 -2.80 -18.35
N LYS A 40 15.22 -2.50 -17.71
CA LYS A 40 16.51 -3.20 -17.90
C LYS A 40 16.76 -4.26 -16.83
N ALA A 41 15.97 -4.27 -15.76
CA ALA A 41 15.96 -5.34 -14.76
C ALA A 41 15.01 -6.48 -15.17
N SER A 42 14.03 -6.23 -16.03
CA SER A 42 13.07 -7.24 -16.48
C SER A 42 13.63 -8.11 -17.63
N ALA A 43 13.17 -9.36 -17.68
CA ALA A 43 13.60 -10.34 -18.69
C ALA A 43 13.07 -10.06 -20.10
N ASP A 44 11.98 -9.31 -20.22
CA ASP A 44 11.29 -9.02 -21.49
C ASP A 44 11.32 -7.54 -21.89
N GLY A 45 12.00 -6.69 -21.11
CA GLY A 45 12.07 -5.25 -21.36
C GLY A 45 10.87 -4.44 -20.86
N SER A 46 9.89 -5.07 -20.19
CA SER A 46 8.73 -4.40 -19.62
C SER A 46 9.09 -3.63 -18.33
N VAL A 47 8.32 -2.58 -18.04
CA VAL A 47 8.31 -1.96 -16.71
C VAL A 47 7.15 -2.58 -15.94
N THR A 48 7.40 -2.99 -14.70
CA THR A 48 6.37 -3.65 -13.87
C THR A 48 6.12 -2.87 -12.59
N THR A 49 4.84 -2.76 -12.24
CA THR A 49 4.36 -2.55 -10.87
C THR A 49 3.42 -3.70 -10.51
N SER A 50 3.18 -3.92 -9.22
CA SER A 50 2.43 -5.06 -8.71
C SER A 50 1.76 -4.75 -7.38
N HIS A 51 0.81 -5.59 -6.94
CA HIS A 51 0.09 -5.36 -5.70
C HIS A 51 -0.56 -6.67 -5.21
N THR A 52 -0.23 -7.11 -3.97
CA THR A 52 -1.06 -8.06 -3.21
C THR A 52 -2.09 -7.30 -2.38
N CYS A 53 -3.38 -7.49 -2.66
CA CYS A 53 -4.46 -6.83 -1.90
C CYS A 53 -4.87 -7.71 -0.72
N ASP A 54 -4.21 -7.53 0.42
CA ASP A 54 -4.38 -8.38 1.59
C ASP A 54 -5.50 -7.87 2.50
N SER A 55 -6.74 -8.07 2.07
CA SER A 55 -7.94 -7.59 2.75
C SER A 55 -9.03 -8.66 2.83
N ARG A 56 -9.84 -8.60 3.89
CA ARG A 56 -11.01 -9.47 4.10
C ARG A 56 -12.33 -8.81 3.75
N ILE A 57 -12.32 -7.53 3.41
CA ILE A 57 -13.55 -6.73 3.22
C ILE A 57 -13.67 -6.11 1.84
N ASP A 58 -12.58 -6.10 1.07
CA ASP A 58 -12.60 -5.58 -0.29
C ASP A 58 -13.31 -6.53 -1.24
N ARG A 59 -13.94 -5.93 -2.25
CA ARG A 59 -14.50 -6.65 -3.38
C ARG A 59 -13.41 -7.31 -4.22
N THR A 60 -13.76 -8.42 -4.89
CA THR A 60 -12.81 -9.25 -5.66
C THR A 60 -13.14 -9.38 -7.15
N TRP A 61 -14.25 -8.80 -7.62
CA TRP A 61 -14.54 -8.76 -9.06
C TRP A 61 -13.81 -7.60 -9.74
N PHE A 62 -13.53 -7.75 -11.04
CA PHE A 62 -12.97 -6.67 -11.84
C PHE A 62 -13.99 -6.11 -12.83
N GLU A 63 -13.81 -4.84 -13.20
CA GLU A 63 -14.65 -4.14 -14.17
C GLU A 63 -13.76 -3.51 -15.25
N LEU A 64 -14.24 -3.55 -16.50
CA LEU A 64 -13.63 -2.80 -17.61
C LEU A 64 -14.40 -1.51 -17.80
N VAL A 65 -13.77 -0.38 -17.49
CA VAL A 65 -14.38 0.95 -17.62
C VAL A 65 -13.93 1.54 -18.95
N PRO A 66 -14.83 1.79 -19.92
CA PRO A 66 -14.45 2.34 -21.22
C PRO A 66 -14.12 3.83 -21.14
N SER A 67 -13.24 4.30 -22.02
CA SER A 67 -12.95 5.72 -22.22
C SER A 67 -14.24 6.51 -22.54
N ARG A 68 -14.37 7.74 -22.02
CA ARG A 68 -15.57 8.57 -22.23
C ARG A 68 -15.20 9.99 -22.62
N ARG A 69 -16.16 10.70 -23.21
CA ARG A 69 -16.10 12.14 -23.46
C ARG A 69 -17.20 12.85 -22.68
N TYR A 70 -16.89 14.01 -22.15
CA TYR A 70 -17.79 14.81 -21.33
C TYR A 70 -17.95 16.20 -21.92
N ARG A 71 -19.09 16.85 -21.62
CA ARG A 71 -19.32 18.24 -22.00
C ARG A 71 -18.57 19.17 -21.06
N ASP A 72 -18.22 20.35 -21.54
CA ASP A 72 -17.60 21.38 -20.71
C ASP A 72 -18.50 21.74 -19.51
N GLY A 73 -17.87 21.96 -18.35
CA GLY A 73 -18.58 22.22 -17.09
C GLY A 73 -19.19 20.99 -16.42
N THR A 74 -18.98 19.78 -16.95
CA THR A 74 -19.37 18.54 -16.25
C THR A 74 -18.57 18.41 -14.95
N MET A 75 -19.21 17.95 -13.88
CA MET A 75 -18.58 17.62 -12.61
C MET A 75 -18.36 16.11 -12.48
N CYS A 76 -17.32 15.71 -11.77
CA CYS A 76 -17.00 14.33 -11.40
C CYS A 76 -17.12 14.18 -9.90
N GLY A 77 -17.94 13.22 -9.45
CA GLY A 77 -17.95 12.82 -8.04
C GLY A 77 -16.69 12.07 -7.66
N VAL A 78 -16.23 12.31 -6.44
CA VAL A 78 -15.20 11.52 -5.73
C VAL A 78 -15.90 10.83 -4.58
N TYR A 79 -15.65 9.53 -4.38
CA TYR A 79 -16.42 8.71 -3.45
C TYR A 79 -15.55 7.97 -2.43
N SER A 80 -16.06 7.78 -1.23
CA SER A 80 -15.52 6.80 -0.27
C SER A 80 -16.36 5.53 -0.26
N GLY A 81 -15.73 4.38 -0.04
CA GLY A 81 -16.40 3.11 0.25
C GLY A 81 -16.71 2.23 -0.96
N LEU A 82 -16.24 2.58 -2.15
CA LEU A 82 -16.45 1.81 -3.39
C LEU A 82 -15.80 0.41 -3.32
N ARG A 83 -14.60 0.31 -2.74
CA ARG A 83 -13.92 -0.99 -2.51
C ARG A 83 -14.66 -1.96 -1.60
N PHE A 84 -15.53 -1.47 -0.70
CA PHE A 84 -16.20 -2.30 0.32
C PHE A 84 -17.59 -2.81 -0.10
N MET A 85 -18.00 -2.52 -1.34
CA MET A 85 -19.25 -3.01 -1.92
C MET A 85 -19.36 -4.53 -1.83
N LYS A 86 -20.54 -5.05 -1.48
CA LYS A 86 -20.75 -6.50 -1.29
C LYS A 86 -21.10 -7.25 -2.57
N PHE A 87 -21.67 -6.56 -3.55
CA PHE A 87 -21.98 -7.10 -4.88
C PHE A 87 -22.01 -5.96 -5.91
N PRO A 88 -21.89 -6.26 -7.22
CA PRO A 88 -22.00 -5.24 -8.26
C PRO A 88 -23.29 -4.42 -8.15
N GLY A 89 -23.16 -3.10 -8.06
CA GLY A 89 -24.28 -2.16 -7.90
C GLY A 89 -24.70 -1.88 -6.46
N ASP A 90 -24.05 -2.49 -5.46
CA ASP A 90 -24.26 -2.13 -4.04
C ASP A 90 -23.76 -0.71 -3.76
N THR A 91 -24.64 0.18 -3.32
CA THR A 91 -24.25 1.55 -2.92
C THR A 91 -24.31 1.74 -1.41
N ALA A 92 -24.54 0.68 -0.64
CA ALA A 92 -24.58 0.76 0.81
C ALA A 92 -23.20 1.12 1.36
N GLY A 93 -23.10 2.30 1.98
CA GLY A 93 -21.83 2.80 2.52
C GLY A 93 -20.99 3.63 1.54
N VAL A 94 -21.37 3.68 0.26
CA VAL A 94 -20.75 4.61 -0.70
C VAL A 94 -21.21 6.03 -0.39
N ARG A 95 -20.25 6.96 -0.27
CA ARG A 95 -20.53 8.37 0.04
C ARG A 95 -19.78 9.27 -0.93
N LEU A 96 -20.46 10.26 -1.48
CA LEU A 96 -19.82 11.37 -2.19
C LEU A 96 -19.04 12.21 -1.18
N THR A 97 -17.74 12.38 -1.40
CA THR A 97 -16.85 13.17 -0.54
C THR A 97 -16.66 14.58 -1.09
N VAL A 98 -16.43 14.71 -2.39
CA VAL A 98 -16.28 16.00 -3.09
C VAL A 98 -16.66 15.88 -4.57
N GLU A 99 -16.97 17.00 -5.21
CA GLU A 99 -17.09 17.10 -6.67
C GLU A 99 -15.94 17.92 -7.23
N ILE A 100 -15.33 17.43 -8.31
CA ILE A 100 -14.23 18.10 -9.01
C ILE A 100 -14.61 18.36 -10.48
N PRO A 101 -14.00 19.34 -11.17
CA PRO A 101 -14.17 19.48 -12.61
C PRO A 101 -13.85 18.17 -13.35
N GLN A 102 -14.73 17.76 -14.26
CA GLN A 102 -14.53 16.57 -15.08
C GLN A 102 -13.58 16.87 -16.25
N ALA A 103 -12.72 15.90 -16.58
CA ALA A 103 -11.91 15.98 -17.78
C ALA A 103 -12.79 15.84 -19.03
N SER A 104 -12.49 16.60 -20.10
CA SER A 104 -13.25 16.53 -21.35
C SER A 104 -13.21 15.13 -22.00
N ARG A 105 -12.16 14.36 -21.70
CA ARG A 105 -12.03 12.95 -22.04
C ARG A 105 -11.35 12.20 -20.89
N THR A 106 -11.83 10.98 -20.62
CA THR A 106 -11.16 10.02 -19.74
C THR A 106 -10.63 8.84 -20.54
N ASN A 107 -9.53 8.24 -20.08
CA ASN A 107 -9.01 6.96 -20.56
C ASN A 107 -9.92 5.81 -20.09
N GLY A 108 -9.91 4.68 -20.81
CA GLY A 108 -10.47 3.44 -20.30
C GLY A 108 -9.51 2.75 -19.33
N TYR A 109 -10.00 1.99 -18.36
CA TYR A 109 -9.17 1.32 -17.36
C TYR A 109 -9.78 0.04 -16.78
N ILE A 110 -8.93 -0.79 -16.18
CA ILE A 110 -9.30 -2.01 -15.46
C ILE A 110 -9.43 -1.67 -13.97
N ASN A 111 -10.58 -2.02 -13.38
CA ASN A 111 -10.90 -1.74 -12.00
C ASN A 111 -10.97 -3.01 -11.14
N THR A 112 -9.90 -3.33 -10.42
CA THR A 112 -9.74 -4.55 -9.59
C THR A 112 -9.99 -4.29 -8.09
N SER A 113 -10.98 -3.47 -7.73
CA SER A 113 -11.14 -2.84 -6.40
C SER A 113 -10.27 -1.60 -6.25
N TYR A 114 -8.95 -1.78 -6.31
CA TYR A 114 -8.06 -0.71 -6.72
C TYR A 114 -7.94 -0.72 -8.24
N PRO A 115 -8.27 0.38 -8.95
CA PRO A 115 -7.97 0.51 -10.37
C PRO A 115 -6.49 0.27 -10.65
N CYS A 116 -6.14 -0.53 -11.66
CA CYS A 116 -4.78 -1.06 -11.78
C CYS A 116 -4.06 -0.77 -13.11
N MET A 117 -4.78 -0.53 -14.23
CA MET A 117 -4.15 -0.17 -15.50
C MET A 117 -5.12 0.53 -16.46
N ASN A 118 -4.66 1.53 -17.22
CA ASN A 118 -5.44 2.20 -18.25
C ASN A 118 -5.04 1.83 -19.70
N ASP A 119 -5.83 2.28 -20.68
CA ASP A 119 -5.61 2.09 -22.12
C ASP A 119 -4.42 2.89 -22.69
N ARG A 120 -3.68 3.58 -21.83
CA ARG A 120 -2.41 4.26 -22.14
C ARG A 120 -1.18 3.51 -21.62
N GLN A 121 -1.39 2.30 -21.08
CA GLN A 121 -0.34 1.47 -20.48
C GLN A 121 0.26 2.05 -19.20
N LEU A 122 -0.45 2.98 -18.54
CA LEU A 122 -0.13 3.38 -17.18
C LEU A 122 -0.79 2.40 -16.21
N ALA A 123 0.01 1.80 -15.35
CA ALA A 123 -0.40 0.89 -14.29
C ALA A 123 -0.11 1.48 -12.90
N VAL A 124 -0.87 1.01 -11.90
CA VAL A 124 -0.71 1.42 -10.49
C VAL A 124 -0.84 0.22 -9.57
N GLY A 125 0.07 0.13 -8.59
CA GLY A 125 0.02 -0.74 -7.43
C GLY A 125 -0.07 0.09 -6.13
N GLU A 126 -0.28 -0.57 -5.00
CA GLU A 126 -0.50 0.10 -3.71
C GLU A 126 0.06 -0.70 -2.53
N SER A 127 0.50 0.00 -1.47
CA SER A 127 0.76 -0.56 -0.15
C SER A 127 0.57 0.48 0.98
N THR A 128 -0.25 0.17 1.97
CA THR A 128 -0.56 1.10 3.08
C THR A 128 0.49 1.10 4.17
N PHE A 129 1.08 2.26 4.48
CA PHE A 129 2.00 2.42 5.61
C PHE A 129 1.38 3.07 6.86
N GLY A 130 0.17 3.65 6.73
CA GLY A 130 -0.63 4.26 7.80
C GLY A 130 -0.07 5.60 8.31
N GLY A 131 1.22 5.64 8.66
CA GLY A 131 1.88 6.86 9.11
C GLY A 131 1.36 7.39 10.44
N ARG A 132 1.47 8.70 10.65
CA ARG A 132 1.03 9.39 11.87
C ARG A 132 -0.49 9.67 11.84
N GLU A 133 -1.24 9.16 12.81
CA GLU A 133 -2.70 9.33 12.86
C GLU A 133 -3.14 10.79 13.03
N GLU A 134 -2.32 11.65 13.63
CA GLU A 134 -2.61 13.09 13.74
C GLU A 134 -2.58 13.81 12.39
N LEU A 135 -1.93 13.24 11.37
CA LEU A 135 -1.88 13.78 10.02
C LEU A 135 -3.11 13.42 9.17
N ARG A 136 -3.93 12.47 9.62
CA ARG A 136 -5.10 11.99 8.87
C ARG A 136 -6.28 12.95 8.95
N ASN A 137 -6.75 13.44 7.80
CA ASN A 137 -7.95 14.27 7.68
C ASN A 137 -9.13 13.46 7.11
N ARG A 138 -9.91 12.79 7.96
CA ARG A 138 -11.03 11.93 7.53
C ARG A 138 -12.16 12.67 6.80
N SER A 139 -12.15 14.00 6.80
CA SER A 139 -13.13 14.84 6.11
C SER A 139 -12.64 15.38 4.77
N ALA A 140 -11.40 15.07 4.38
CA ALA A 140 -10.85 15.49 3.09
C ALA A 140 -11.47 14.74 1.90
N GLY A 141 -11.29 15.30 0.70
CA GLY A 141 -11.98 14.86 -0.51
C GLY A 141 -11.53 13.50 -1.03
N PHE A 142 -10.22 13.22 -1.07
CA PHE A 142 -9.69 12.01 -1.69
C PHE A 142 -9.29 10.93 -0.69
N GLY A 143 -9.67 9.68 -0.97
CA GLY A 143 -9.02 8.48 -0.43
C GLY A 143 -8.14 7.82 -1.50
N CYS A 144 -7.34 6.83 -1.11
CA CYS A 144 -6.38 6.15 -1.98
C CYS A 144 -7.02 5.59 -3.27
N GLU A 145 -8.14 4.86 -3.13
CA GLU A 145 -8.88 4.24 -4.25
C GLU A 145 -9.24 5.24 -5.35
N GLU A 146 -9.75 6.41 -4.97
CA GLU A 146 -10.18 7.43 -5.92
C GLU A 146 -9.01 8.18 -6.54
N LEU A 147 -7.86 8.29 -5.86
CA LEU A 147 -6.64 8.79 -6.48
C LEU A 147 -6.19 7.86 -7.61
N CYS A 148 -6.21 6.54 -7.39
CA CYS A 148 -5.92 5.56 -8.44
C CYS A 148 -6.90 5.70 -9.61
N ARG A 149 -8.21 5.83 -9.34
CA ARG A 149 -9.22 6.02 -10.38
C ARG A 149 -8.95 7.27 -11.21
N ILE A 150 -8.82 8.43 -10.56
CA ILE A 150 -8.65 9.71 -11.26
C ILE A 150 -7.31 9.78 -11.99
N ALA A 151 -6.24 9.23 -11.41
CA ALA A 151 -4.96 9.09 -12.09
C ALA A 151 -5.09 8.28 -13.38
N LEU A 152 -5.70 7.10 -13.34
CA LEU A 152 -5.88 6.27 -14.52
C LEU A 152 -6.83 6.89 -15.56
N GLU A 153 -7.86 7.61 -15.12
CA GLU A 153 -8.78 8.33 -16.01
C GLU A 153 -8.09 9.46 -16.78
N ARG A 154 -7.09 10.14 -16.19
CA ARG A 154 -6.61 11.44 -16.68
C ARG A 154 -5.12 11.51 -17.03
N ALA A 155 -4.29 10.54 -16.62
CA ALA A 155 -2.87 10.50 -16.91
C ALA A 155 -2.49 9.39 -17.90
N ALA A 156 -1.37 9.57 -18.61
CA ALA A 156 -0.77 8.58 -19.50
C ALA A 156 0.64 8.15 -19.06
N THR A 157 1.29 8.89 -18.16
CA THR A 157 2.63 8.60 -17.64
C THR A 157 2.66 8.63 -16.12
N CYS A 158 3.68 7.99 -15.52
CA CYS A 158 3.92 7.98 -14.08
C CYS A 158 4.00 9.41 -13.52
N ARG A 159 4.76 10.28 -14.21
CA ARG A 159 4.97 11.66 -13.79
C ARG A 159 3.69 12.50 -13.87
N GLU A 160 2.88 12.31 -14.92
CA GLU A 160 1.57 12.97 -15.02
C GLU A 160 0.64 12.54 -13.88
N ALA A 161 0.61 11.25 -13.56
CA ALA A 161 -0.21 10.72 -12.47
C ALA A 161 0.19 11.31 -11.11
N ILE A 162 1.50 11.34 -10.81
CA ILE A 162 2.02 11.89 -9.55
C ILE A 162 1.72 13.38 -9.43
N ARG A 163 1.94 14.18 -10.50
CA ARG A 163 1.61 15.62 -10.48
C ARG A 163 0.13 15.86 -10.26
N LEU A 164 -0.72 15.13 -11.00
CA LEU A 164 -2.17 15.22 -10.87
C LEU A 164 -2.63 14.88 -9.44
N ILE A 165 -2.08 13.82 -8.83
CA ILE A 165 -2.38 13.47 -7.44
C ILE A 165 -1.96 14.59 -6.50
N GLY A 166 -0.77 15.17 -6.69
CA GLY A 166 -0.29 16.30 -5.90
C GLY A 166 -1.20 17.52 -6.00
N GLU A 167 -1.62 17.90 -7.20
CA GLU A 167 -2.55 19.00 -7.46
C GLU A 167 -3.92 18.77 -6.80
N LEU A 168 -4.51 17.60 -7.02
CA LEU A 168 -5.83 17.25 -6.48
C LEU A 168 -5.84 17.19 -4.96
N THR A 169 -4.81 16.61 -4.36
CA THR A 169 -4.74 16.50 -2.90
C THR A 169 -4.33 17.81 -2.24
N ALA A 170 -3.64 18.71 -2.93
CA ALA A 170 -3.43 20.07 -2.45
C ALA A 170 -4.75 20.88 -2.40
N GLU A 171 -5.60 20.75 -3.43
CA GLU A 171 -6.86 21.51 -3.52
C GLU A 171 -7.99 20.91 -2.66
N PHE A 172 -8.15 19.58 -2.68
CA PHE A 172 -9.30 18.91 -2.07
C PHE A 172 -8.93 18.06 -0.85
N GLY A 173 -7.65 17.91 -0.56
CA GLY A 173 -7.15 17.17 0.59
C GLY A 173 -7.13 15.65 0.42
N TYR A 174 -6.43 15.01 1.35
CA TYR A 174 -6.26 13.57 1.42
C TYR A 174 -6.71 13.01 2.78
N SER A 175 -7.50 11.93 2.74
CA SER A 175 -8.29 11.45 3.89
C SER A 175 -7.88 10.12 4.49
N ASP A 176 -7.02 9.37 3.80
CA ASP A 176 -6.63 8.05 4.25
C ASP A 176 -5.48 8.07 5.25
N GLY A 177 -5.08 6.89 5.72
CA GLY A 177 -3.75 6.71 6.29
C GLY A 177 -2.66 7.02 5.25
N GLY A 178 -1.40 6.96 5.66
CA GLY A 178 -0.29 7.05 4.73
C GLY A 178 -0.28 5.88 3.75
N GLU A 179 -0.15 6.16 2.47
CA GLU A 179 -0.20 5.17 1.38
C GLU A 179 1.02 5.28 0.48
N CYS A 180 1.49 4.14 0.01
CA CYS A 180 2.42 4.02 -1.10
C CYS A 180 1.64 3.68 -2.37
N LEU A 181 1.78 4.50 -3.41
CA LEU A 181 1.29 4.22 -4.76
C LEU A 181 2.48 4.00 -5.69
N THR A 182 2.47 2.89 -6.42
CA THR A 182 3.56 2.52 -7.33
C THR A 182 3.09 2.59 -8.78
N PHE A 183 3.64 3.51 -9.56
CA PHE A 183 3.26 3.70 -10.96
C PHE A 183 4.25 3.03 -11.90
N ALA A 184 3.75 2.43 -12.97
CA ALA A 184 4.55 1.94 -14.08
C ALA A 184 3.92 2.34 -15.42
N ASP A 185 4.71 2.97 -16.28
CA ASP A 185 4.38 3.22 -17.68
C ASP A 185 5.43 2.52 -18.57
N PRO A 186 5.33 2.53 -19.92
CA PRO A 186 6.30 1.83 -20.77
C PRO A 186 7.76 2.28 -20.61
N GLN A 187 8.05 3.37 -19.90
CA GLN A 187 9.38 3.93 -19.74
C GLN A 187 9.88 3.87 -18.29
N GLU A 188 9.05 4.19 -17.30
CA GLU A 188 9.50 4.43 -15.92
C GLU A 188 8.63 3.73 -14.88
N ALA A 189 9.26 3.29 -13.78
CA ALA A 189 8.59 2.90 -12.55
C ALA A 189 8.88 3.93 -11.44
N TRP A 190 7.86 4.25 -10.65
CA TRP A 190 7.91 5.27 -9.60
C TRP A 190 7.19 4.81 -8.34
N GLU A 191 7.74 5.13 -7.17
CA GLU A 191 7.07 5.03 -5.87
C GLU A 191 6.65 6.41 -5.40
N LEU A 192 5.39 6.58 -5.00
CA LEU A 192 4.84 7.79 -4.37
C LEU A 192 4.36 7.44 -2.97
N GLU A 193 4.92 8.10 -1.95
CA GLU A 193 4.46 7.97 -0.57
C GLU A 193 3.71 9.24 -0.17
N ILE A 194 2.45 9.11 0.22
CA ILE A 194 1.54 10.23 0.49
C ILE A 194 0.85 10.08 1.85
N ILE A 195 0.68 11.20 2.56
CA ILE A 195 -0.07 11.28 3.82
C ILE A 195 -0.79 12.64 3.91
N GLY A 196 -1.78 12.78 4.78
CA GLY A 196 -2.45 14.06 5.03
C GLY A 196 -1.56 15.09 5.73
N CYS A 197 -2.04 16.34 5.82
CA CYS A 197 -1.31 17.43 6.50
C CYS A 197 -1.73 17.64 7.96
N GLY A 198 -2.69 16.90 8.50
CA GLY A 198 -3.31 17.20 9.80
C GLY A 198 -4.82 17.09 9.76
N ARG A 199 -5.44 16.74 10.90
CA ARG A 199 -6.89 16.49 11.02
C ARG A 199 -7.81 17.54 10.41
N ASP A 200 -7.44 18.82 10.53
CA ASP A 200 -8.27 19.95 10.09
C ASP A 200 -7.65 20.71 8.91
N ARG A 201 -6.61 20.15 8.27
CA ARG A 201 -5.91 20.79 7.15
C ARG A 201 -6.23 20.10 5.83
N VAL A 202 -6.69 20.90 4.87
CA VAL A 202 -6.79 20.47 3.47
C VAL A 202 -5.38 20.45 2.89
N GLY A 203 -5.02 19.35 2.24
CA GLY A 203 -3.71 19.14 1.67
C GLY A 203 -3.25 17.69 1.83
N SER A 204 -2.07 17.44 1.29
CA SER A 204 -1.27 16.24 1.54
C SER A 204 0.20 16.62 1.63
N VAL A 205 0.99 15.75 2.25
CA VAL A 205 2.44 15.73 2.14
C VAL A 205 2.82 14.48 1.39
N TRP A 206 3.67 14.61 0.37
CA TRP A 206 4.12 13.46 -0.39
C TRP A 206 5.53 13.62 -0.92
N ALA A 207 6.18 12.49 -1.14
CA ALA A 207 7.44 12.37 -1.85
C ALA A 207 7.34 11.20 -2.82
N ALA A 208 8.00 11.32 -3.97
CA ALA A 208 8.07 10.28 -4.97
C ALA A 208 9.50 10.09 -5.44
N ARG A 209 9.86 8.84 -5.70
CA ARG A 209 11.19 8.48 -6.20
C ARG A 209 11.11 7.46 -7.33
N ARG A 210 11.88 7.69 -8.38
CA ARG A 210 12.00 6.78 -9.52
C ARG A 210 12.79 5.52 -9.16
N ILE A 211 12.35 4.38 -9.68
CA ILE A 211 13.15 3.15 -9.71
C ILE A 211 14.08 3.21 -10.93
N PRO A 212 15.42 3.08 -10.74
CA PRO A 212 16.35 3.01 -11.86
C PRO A 212 15.98 1.89 -12.84
N ASP A 213 16.30 2.09 -14.12
CA ASP A 213 15.87 1.16 -15.17
C ASP A 213 16.37 -0.27 -14.94
N ASP A 214 17.55 -0.46 -14.36
CA ASP A 214 18.15 -1.76 -14.08
C ASP A 214 17.98 -2.21 -12.62
N HIS A 215 17.02 -1.64 -11.90
CA HIS A 215 16.74 -1.94 -10.50
C HIS A 215 15.35 -2.56 -10.28
N VAL A 216 15.19 -3.17 -9.11
CA VAL A 216 13.93 -3.59 -8.50
C VAL A 216 13.70 -2.82 -7.20
N GLY A 217 12.44 -2.43 -6.96
CA GLY A 217 11.99 -1.80 -5.73
C GLY A 217 10.87 -2.60 -5.07
N VAL A 218 10.66 -2.39 -3.78
CA VAL A 218 9.60 -3.05 -2.99
C VAL A 218 9.05 -2.09 -1.97
N ASN A 219 7.74 -2.12 -1.70
CA ASN A 219 7.15 -1.51 -0.51
C ASN A 219 6.27 -2.55 0.20
N ALA A 220 6.36 -2.58 1.53
CA ALA A 220 5.76 -3.61 2.37
C ALA A 220 5.15 -2.99 3.64
N ASN A 221 4.16 -2.11 3.48
CA ASN A 221 3.42 -1.43 4.53
C ASN A 221 4.27 -0.57 5.48
N ALA A 222 5.32 0.05 4.96
CA ALA A 222 6.13 0.98 5.72
C ALA A 222 6.83 1.94 4.75
N ALA A 223 6.79 3.24 5.04
CA ALA A 223 7.43 4.24 4.19
C ALA A 223 8.94 3.97 4.06
N ARG A 224 9.51 4.18 2.87
CA ARG A 224 10.88 3.82 2.49
C ARG A 224 11.65 4.99 1.91
N ILE A 225 11.00 6.08 1.47
CA ILE A 225 11.74 7.24 0.98
C ILE A 225 12.46 7.88 2.17
N LEU A 226 13.78 7.99 2.08
CA LEU A 226 14.63 8.58 3.09
C LEU A 226 14.92 10.03 2.71
N GLU A 227 16.17 10.33 2.35
CA GLU A 227 16.57 11.64 1.86
C GLU A 227 15.93 11.93 0.49
N ILE A 228 15.58 13.20 0.26
CA ILE A 228 15.00 13.69 -0.99
C ILE A 228 15.92 14.76 -1.54
N ASP A 229 16.28 14.64 -2.82
CA ASP A 229 17.03 15.65 -3.56
C ASP A 229 16.11 16.32 -4.59
N LEU A 230 15.63 17.53 -4.29
CA LEU A 230 14.72 18.26 -5.20
C LEU A 230 15.44 18.90 -6.39
N ASP A 231 16.77 18.97 -6.39
CA ASP A 231 17.53 19.41 -7.57
C ASP A 231 17.59 18.28 -8.61
N ASP A 232 17.52 17.01 -8.17
CA ASP A 232 17.39 15.83 -9.03
C ASP A 232 15.95 15.56 -9.47
N THR A 233 15.44 16.47 -10.31
CA THR A 233 14.07 16.38 -10.88
C THR A 233 13.84 15.17 -11.79
N ASP A 234 14.91 14.46 -12.18
CA ASP A 234 14.81 13.23 -12.96
C ASP A 234 14.41 12.03 -12.09
N ASN A 235 14.77 12.04 -10.79
CA ASN A 235 14.53 10.92 -9.89
C ASN A 235 13.64 11.25 -8.68
N PHE A 236 13.39 12.53 -8.40
CA PHE A 236 12.56 12.95 -7.26
C PHE A 236 11.47 13.94 -7.64
N MET A 237 10.34 13.81 -6.95
CA MET A 237 9.24 14.77 -6.93
C MET A 237 8.69 14.83 -5.49
N ALA A 238 8.23 15.99 -5.03
CA ALA A 238 7.60 16.08 -3.70
C ALA A 238 6.57 17.22 -3.67
N SER A 239 5.72 17.22 -2.64
CA SER A 239 4.88 18.36 -2.34
C SER A 239 5.71 19.57 -1.91
N GLU A 240 5.27 20.78 -2.24
CA GLU A 240 5.98 22.03 -1.88
C GLU A 240 6.18 22.18 -0.37
N ASN A 241 5.26 21.63 0.42
CA ASN A 241 5.24 21.69 1.88
C ASN A 241 5.94 20.49 2.57
N VAL A 242 6.67 19.64 1.84
CA VAL A 242 7.23 18.37 2.35
C VAL A 242 8.17 18.57 3.56
N PHE A 243 8.90 19.68 3.61
CA PHE A 243 9.75 20.02 4.74
C PHE A 243 9.01 20.85 5.79
N ASP A 244 8.19 21.81 5.34
CA ASP A 244 7.49 22.76 6.22
C ASP A 244 6.58 22.04 7.23
N VAL A 245 5.82 21.03 6.78
CA VAL A 245 4.95 20.27 7.68
C VAL A 245 5.76 19.51 8.72
N ALA A 246 6.89 18.91 8.34
CA ALA A 246 7.75 18.21 9.30
C ALA A 246 8.36 19.16 10.33
N ILE A 247 8.74 20.37 9.92
CA ILE A 247 9.28 21.41 10.81
C ILE A 247 8.20 21.90 11.77
N GLU A 248 7.03 22.28 11.26
CA GLU A 248 5.92 22.80 12.06
C GLU A 248 5.42 21.79 13.09
N MET A 249 5.36 20.52 12.71
CA MET A 249 4.93 19.44 13.59
C MET A 249 6.04 18.95 14.54
N GLY A 250 7.27 19.46 14.40
CA GLY A 250 8.43 19.06 15.19
C GLY A 250 8.92 17.63 14.88
N TYR A 251 8.63 17.11 13.70
CA TYR A 251 9.09 15.80 13.24
C TYR A 251 10.52 15.84 12.70
N TRP A 252 11.00 17.02 12.30
CA TRP A 252 12.38 17.24 11.90
C TRP A 252 12.83 18.65 12.29
N ASP A 253 14.06 18.77 12.78
CA ASP A 253 14.71 20.03 13.10
C ASP A 253 15.86 20.28 12.10
N PRO A 254 15.75 21.28 11.21
CA PRO A 254 16.82 21.63 10.27
C PRO A 254 18.12 22.05 10.96
N GLY A 255 18.05 22.53 12.21
CA GLY A 255 19.19 22.92 13.03
C GLY A 255 19.87 21.76 13.76
N SER A 256 19.31 20.55 13.73
CA SER A 256 19.84 19.38 14.45
C SER A 256 21.15 18.83 13.88
N GLY A 257 21.43 19.12 12.60
CA GLY A 257 22.55 18.53 11.84
C GLY A 257 22.22 17.19 11.18
N GLU A 258 21.02 16.64 11.40
CA GLU A 258 20.56 15.41 10.75
C GLU A 258 19.81 15.70 9.45
N PRO A 259 20.02 14.91 8.38
CA PRO A 259 19.29 15.09 7.13
C PRO A 259 17.80 14.83 7.31
N PHE A 260 16.97 15.51 6.52
CA PHE A 260 15.56 15.19 6.44
C PHE A 260 15.38 13.80 5.81
N ARG A 261 14.57 12.93 6.44
CA ARG A 261 14.23 11.60 5.94
C ARG A 261 12.73 11.37 6.01
N PHE A 262 12.05 11.26 4.86
CA PHE A 262 10.58 11.25 4.76
C PHE A 262 9.95 10.14 5.63
N ALA A 263 10.45 8.91 5.52
CA ALA A 263 9.96 7.76 6.29
C ALA A 263 10.04 8.01 7.81
N TYR A 264 11.11 8.63 8.30
CA TYR A 264 11.27 8.94 9.72
C TYR A 264 10.40 10.11 10.17
N ALA A 265 10.24 11.12 9.31
CA ALA A 265 9.37 12.25 9.61
C ALA A 265 7.91 11.83 9.69
N TYR A 266 7.41 11.02 8.75
CA TYR A 266 5.97 10.77 8.55
C TYR A 266 5.48 9.37 8.89
N ASN A 267 6.37 8.37 9.02
CA ASN A 267 6.02 6.99 9.40
C ASN A 267 7.14 6.33 10.25
N PRO A 268 7.49 6.91 11.41
CA PRO A 268 8.63 6.44 12.21
C PRO A 268 8.49 4.96 12.65
N ASP A 269 7.27 4.52 12.93
CA ASP A 269 6.99 3.14 13.37
C ASP A 269 7.16 2.12 12.23
N GLY A 270 7.04 2.56 10.97
CA GLY A 270 7.24 1.69 9.81
C GLY A 270 8.64 1.10 9.75
N ARG A 271 9.67 1.92 9.97
CA ARG A 271 11.08 1.46 10.05
C ARG A 271 11.38 0.65 11.31
N ALA A 272 10.51 0.66 12.31
CA ALA A 272 10.62 -0.24 13.48
C ALA A 272 9.93 -1.58 13.24
N SER A 273 9.03 -1.70 12.26
CA SER A 273 8.29 -2.92 11.97
C SER A 273 9.18 -4.01 11.41
N MET A 274 9.39 -5.10 12.17
CA MET A 274 10.07 -6.29 11.63
C MET A 274 9.26 -6.96 10.53
N ALA A 275 7.92 -6.90 10.57
CA ALA A 275 7.06 -7.53 9.57
C ALA A 275 7.17 -6.86 8.18
N ALA A 276 7.35 -5.53 8.15
CA ALA A 276 7.63 -4.80 6.92
C ALA A 276 9.05 -5.11 6.42
N ARG A 277 10.04 -4.88 7.28
CA ARG A 277 11.46 -5.03 6.94
C ARG A 277 11.84 -6.44 6.50
N ARG A 278 11.25 -7.48 7.10
CA ARG A 278 11.51 -8.88 6.68
C ARG A 278 11.02 -9.15 5.25
N ARG A 279 9.87 -8.59 4.86
CA ARG A 279 9.35 -8.73 3.49
C ARG A 279 10.22 -7.97 2.50
N GLU A 280 10.62 -6.73 2.83
CA GLU A 280 11.55 -5.95 2.00
C GLU A 280 12.86 -6.72 1.77
N TRP A 281 13.46 -7.20 2.86
CA TRP A 281 14.65 -8.05 2.80
C TRP A 281 14.44 -9.24 1.90
N ARG A 282 13.35 -9.99 2.10
CA ARG A 282 13.13 -11.25 1.39
C ARG A 282 12.99 -11.06 -0.11
N VAL A 283 12.34 -9.98 -0.55
CA VAL A 283 12.30 -9.63 -1.98
C VAL A 283 13.71 -9.41 -2.53
N PHE A 284 14.56 -8.67 -1.81
CA PHE A 284 15.93 -8.41 -2.24
C PHE A 284 16.85 -9.63 -2.12
N ASP A 285 16.70 -10.45 -1.09
CA ASP A 285 17.44 -11.70 -0.90
C ASP A 285 17.17 -12.70 -2.04
N LEU A 286 15.93 -12.77 -2.52
CA LEU A 286 15.56 -13.64 -3.64
C LEU A 286 16.03 -13.12 -5.01
N LEU A 287 16.09 -11.80 -5.19
CA LEU A 287 16.41 -11.19 -6.49
C LEU A 287 17.87 -10.73 -6.63
N ALA A 288 18.53 -10.42 -5.52
CA ALA A 288 19.91 -9.94 -5.43
C ALA A 288 20.66 -10.60 -4.26
N PRO A 289 20.70 -11.94 -4.16
CA PRO A 289 21.37 -12.65 -3.06
C PRO A 289 22.86 -12.29 -2.94
N SER A 290 23.52 -11.87 -4.04
CA SER A 290 24.92 -11.42 -4.02
C SER A 290 25.20 -10.23 -3.09
N LEU A 291 24.16 -9.48 -2.69
CA LEU A 291 24.30 -8.37 -1.74
C LEU A 291 24.44 -8.81 -0.29
N GLU A 292 24.08 -10.06 0.04
CA GLU A 292 24.17 -10.63 1.40
C GLU A 292 23.57 -9.71 2.48
N LEU A 293 22.42 -9.07 2.19
CA LEU A 293 21.77 -8.12 3.08
C LEU A 293 21.38 -8.80 4.40
N ASP A 294 21.63 -8.13 5.54
CA ASP A 294 21.25 -8.66 6.85
C ASP A 294 19.72 -8.61 7.01
N PRO A 295 19.03 -9.73 7.29
CA PRO A 295 17.57 -9.76 7.50
C PRO A 295 17.05 -8.88 8.65
N ASN A 296 17.93 -8.37 9.51
CA ASN A 296 17.61 -7.52 10.64
C ASN A 296 17.92 -6.05 10.41
N ASP A 297 18.44 -5.69 9.22
CA ASP A 297 18.71 -4.31 8.89
C ASP A 297 17.44 -3.45 8.97
N LYS A 298 17.67 -2.17 9.26
CA LYS A 298 16.59 -1.20 9.47
C LYS A 298 16.21 -0.50 8.17
N ASP A 299 17.23 -0.09 7.42
CA ASP A 299 17.12 0.75 6.23
C ASP A 299 17.79 0.02 5.05
N TYR A 300 17.04 -0.86 4.39
CA TYR A 300 17.50 -1.46 3.13
C TYR A 300 17.63 -0.41 2.03
N PRO A 301 18.47 -0.65 1.00
CA PRO A 301 18.51 0.21 -0.18
C PRO A 301 17.10 0.42 -0.76
N PHE A 302 16.77 1.65 -1.16
CA PHE A 302 15.46 1.98 -1.75
C PHE A 302 15.12 1.06 -2.93
N SER A 303 16.12 0.74 -3.75
CA SER A 303 16.04 -0.27 -4.81
C SER A 303 17.40 -0.93 -4.98
N VAL A 304 17.43 -2.13 -5.57
CA VAL A 304 18.65 -2.90 -5.83
C VAL A 304 18.71 -3.37 -7.27
N LYS A 305 19.91 -3.54 -7.82
CA LYS A 305 20.09 -4.25 -9.09
C LYS A 305 19.97 -5.75 -8.83
N PRO A 306 19.06 -6.46 -9.52
CA PRO A 306 18.94 -7.91 -9.35
C PRO A 306 20.14 -8.63 -9.99
N ASP A 307 20.48 -9.80 -9.46
CA ASP A 307 21.61 -10.63 -9.95
C ASP A 307 21.33 -11.21 -11.33
N THR A 308 20.05 -11.41 -11.65
CA THR A 308 19.57 -11.88 -12.96
C THR A 308 18.33 -11.09 -13.37
N LEU A 309 18.01 -11.12 -14.67
CA LEU A 309 16.80 -10.47 -15.17
C LEU A 309 15.55 -11.10 -14.54
N VAL A 310 14.61 -10.27 -14.15
CA VAL A 310 13.41 -10.65 -13.40
C VAL A 310 12.26 -10.95 -14.35
N THR A 311 11.64 -12.10 -14.17
CA THR A 311 10.45 -12.53 -14.89
C THR A 311 9.18 -12.27 -14.06
N ILE A 312 8.04 -12.12 -14.72
CA ILE A 312 6.74 -12.03 -14.04
C ILE A 312 6.47 -13.27 -13.18
N ALA A 313 6.91 -14.46 -13.61
CA ALA A 313 6.78 -15.69 -12.84
C ALA A 313 7.52 -15.59 -11.49
N GLN A 314 8.75 -15.06 -11.47
CA GLN A 314 9.48 -14.84 -10.22
C GLN A 314 8.75 -13.86 -9.29
N ILE A 315 8.14 -12.79 -9.80
CA ILE A 315 7.34 -11.87 -8.96
C ILE A 315 6.15 -12.62 -8.33
N MET A 316 5.46 -13.46 -9.11
CA MET A 316 4.36 -14.27 -8.59
C MET A 316 4.82 -15.30 -7.54
N ASP A 317 6.01 -15.86 -7.71
CA ASP A 317 6.58 -16.81 -6.74
C ASP A 317 7.00 -16.10 -5.45
N ILE A 318 7.57 -14.89 -5.55
CA ILE A 318 7.89 -14.05 -4.39
C ILE A 318 6.64 -13.71 -3.58
N PHE A 319 5.51 -13.43 -4.23
CA PHE A 319 4.24 -13.21 -3.52
C PHE A 319 3.66 -14.44 -2.82
N ARG A 320 4.17 -15.63 -3.14
CA ARG A 320 3.80 -16.89 -2.47
C ARG A 320 4.85 -17.34 -1.45
N ASP A 321 6.00 -16.67 -1.39
CA ASP A 321 7.11 -17.04 -0.51
C ASP A 321 6.70 -16.89 0.96
N THR A 322 7.03 -17.91 1.74
CA THR A 322 6.81 -18.00 3.18
C THR A 322 8.14 -18.08 3.94
N TYR A 323 9.17 -17.46 3.36
CA TYR A 323 10.56 -17.44 3.81
C TYR A 323 11.27 -18.80 3.74
N GLU A 324 10.87 -19.66 2.80
CA GLU A 324 11.42 -21.01 2.67
C GLU A 324 12.95 -21.00 2.51
N GLY A 325 13.61 -21.96 3.16
CA GLY A 325 15.07 -22.10 3.12
C GLY A 325 15.82 -21.13 4.03
N THR A 326 15.11 -20.31 4.83
CA THR A 326 15.71 -19.40 5.81
C THR A 326 15.39 -19.85 7.24
N GLU A 327 16.03 -19.25 8.24
CA GLU A 327 15.65 -19.45 9.65
C GLU A 327 14.23 -18.93 9.98
N TYR A 328 13.64 -18.13 9.09
CA TYR A 328 12.32 -17.52 9.24
C TYR A 328 11.21 -18.28 8.53
N ASP A 329 11.53 -19.38 7.85
CA ASP A 329 10.57 -20.25 7.16
C ASP A 329 9.36 -20.55 8.07
N MET A 330 8.19 -20.06 7.68
CA MET A 330 6.95 -20.18 8.46
C MET A 330 6.38 -21.60 8.44
N THR A 331 6.88 -22.43 7.54
CA THR A 331 6.43 -23.80 7.28
C THR A 331 7.42 -24.84 7.76
N LYS A 332 8.55 -24.44 8.38
CA LYS A 332 9.66 -25.33 8.78
C LYS A 332 9.33 -26.43 9.77
N PHE A 333 8.16 -26.40 10.40
CA PHE A 333 7.68 -27.42 11.35
C PHE A 333 6.52 -28.27 10.81
N MET A 334 6.08 -28.05 9.56
CA MET A 334 4.94 -28.73 8.96
C MET A 334 5.39 -30.01 8.26
N TYR A 335 5.58 -31.08 9.04
CA TYR A 335 5.98 -32.39 8.54
C TYR A 335 4.80 -33.35 8.47
N VAL A 336 4.82 -34.22 7.46
CA VAL A 336 3.91 -35.36 7.32
C VAL A 336 4.70 -36.65 7.33
N GLU A 337 4.11 -37.70 7.91
CA GLU A 337 4.68 -39.04 7.88
C GLU A 337 4.46 -39.63 6.48
N THR A 338 5.53 -39.90 5.75
CA THR A 338 5.47 -40.48 4.39
C THR A 338 5.58 -42.00 4.42
N GLU A 339 6.28 -42.54 5.42
CA GLU A 339 6.42 -43.95 5.74
C GLU A 339 6.52 -44.09 7.27
N PRO A 340 6.21 -45.26 7.88
CA PRO A 340 6.30 -45.43 9.33
C PRO A 340 7.67 -45.01 9.89
N GLY A 341 7.69 -43.93 10.68
CA GLY A 341 8.89 -43.34 11.28
C GLY A 341 9.68 -42.38 10.38
N LYS A 342 9.23 -42.10 9.15
CA LYS A 342 9.86 -41.18 8.20
C LYS A 342 8.99 -39.94 8.00
N PHE A 343 9.55 -38.78 8.31
CA PHE A 343 8.88 -37.49 8.21
C PHE A 343 9.55 -36.61 7.17
N GLU A 344 8.75 -36.00 6.29
CA GLU A 344 9.20 -35.04 5.29
C GLU A 344 8.32 -33.78 5.37
N LYS A 345 8.85 -32.62 4.97
CA LYS A 345 8.07 -31.38 4.94
C LYS A 345 6.89 -31.56 4.00
N SER A 346 5.69 -31.21 4.44
CA SER A 346 4.48 -31.40 3.61
C SER A 346 4.62 -30.61 2.30
N PRO A 347 4.32 -31.23 1.13
CA PRO A 347 4.26 -30.50 -0.13
C PRO A 347 3.10 -29.49 -0.17
N TYR A 348 2.16 -29.57 0.78
CA TYR A 348 1.05 -28.64 0.97
C TYR A 348 1.30 -27.65 2.12
N ALA A 349 2.49 -27.67 2.73
CA ALA A 349 2.82 -26.82 3.86
C ALA A 349 2.65 -25.35 3.48
N ASN A 350 1.80 -24.66 4.23
CA ASN A 350 1.60 -23.22 4.13
C ASN A 350 1.19 -22.67 5.50
N PRO A 351 1.46 -21.39 5.82
CA PRO A 351 1.16 -20.81 7.12
C PRO A 351 -0.34 -20.67 7.42
N PHE A 352 -1.21 -21.03 6.49
CA PHE A 352 -2.66 -20.87 6.57
C PHE A 352 -3.42 -22.21 6.52
N MET A 353 -2.77 -23.36 6.76
CA MET A 353 -3.44 -24.66 6.78
C MET A 353 -4.58 -24.69 7.83
N ASP A 354 -5.75 -25.16 7.41
CA ASP A 354 -6.86 -25.50 8.30
C ASP A 354 -6.83 -26.99 8.66
N TYR A 355 -7.77 -27.43 9.49
CA TYR A 355 -7.87 -28.83 9.93
C TYR A 355 -8.29 -29.80 8.81
N ASP A 356 -8.72 -29.29 7.66
CA ASP A 356 -9.27 -30.06 6.56
C ASP A 356 -8.26 -30.31 5.41
N MET A 357 -7.03 -29.79 5.53
CA MET A 357 -5.86 -30.12 4.71
C MET A 357 -4.82 -30.94 5.49
#